data_AF-A0A818ZKL2-F1
#
_entry.id   AF-A0A818ZKL2-F1
#
_cell.length_a   1.000
_cell.length_b   1.000
_cell.length_c   1.000
_cell.angle_alpha   90.00
_cell.angle_beta   90.00
_cell.angle_gamma   90.00
#
_symmetry.space_group_name_H-M   'P 1'
#
loop_
_entity.id
_entity.type
_entity.pdbx_description
1 polymer ?
#
loop_
_entity_poly.entity_id
_entity_poly.type
_entity_poly.pdbx_seq_one_letter_code
_entity_poly.pdbx_strand_id
1 'polypeptide(L)'
;IPYITLAPTVTSILFKLNGILIPRCAIVRTSVIFCAIIYDLVDFKDYFNQDMQTLYLSTASLIAWSIKNSMKNRPDLAQVYYPSHYNFLWYGSRSLFLLELARRQDKSLPDVFNRVYSLLSDVYRSDVVKFFQDHVRSDKSSYDDFLGTNDTNIFGKLEPTGEDRIFSTAQTVNILIASFTYFDTNTGRLKLITNEKQLDTIKIMINNSISWLLENAFKYQPFNCFFSGSVKGFNQLPFWYPANIYQFLNGTTFDPDHFDTENQSLMDSIVGVSGYIDETTYERMISQKHFNVSTPTTFNGYNVPGGEFPFWSSQPYTHSVTLLALAQYNNLDD
;
A
#
# COMPACT_ATOMS: atom_id res chain seq x y z
N ILE A 1 32.89 0.74 -13.48
CA ILE A 1 31.51 0.61 -12.94
C ILE A 1 30.77 -0.28 -13.92
N PRO A 2 30.61 -1.59 -13.65
CA PRO A 2 30.04 -2.49 -14.64
C PRO A 2 28.53 -2.29 -14.73
N TYR A 3 28.05 -2.15 -15.96
CA TYR A 3 26.65 -2.07 -16.33
C TYR A 3 25.95 -3.38 -16.00
N ILE A 4 24.94 -3.34 -15.13
CA ILE A 4 23.99 -4.43 -14.95
C ILE A 4 22.87 -4.24 -15.99
N THR A 5 22.99 -4.93 -17.10
CA THR A 5 21.90 -5.18 -18.05
C THR A 5 20.84 -6.03 -17.36
N LEU A 6 19.70 -5.42 -17.00
CA LEU A 6 18.51 -6.15 -16.58
C LEU A 6 17.96 -6.93 -17.77
N ALA A 7 17.95 -8.26 -17.67
CA ALA A 7 17.42 -9.13 -18.70
C ALA A 7 15.89 -8.94 -18.85
N PRO A 8 15.37 -8.82 -20.09
CA PRO A 8 13.95 -8.57 -20.36
C PRO A 8 12.99 -9.71 -19.97
N THR A 9 13.51 -10.86 -19.53
CA THR A 9 12.74 -12.05 -19.14
C THR A 9 12.19 -12.01 -17.71
N VAL A 10 12.76 -11.18 -16.82
CA VAL A 10 12.27 -11.05 -15.44
C VAL A 10 10.95 -10.29 -15.38
N THR A 11 10.74 -9.38 -16.33
CA THR A 11 9.52 -8.56 -16.39
C THR A 11 8.31 -9.43 -16.76
N SER A 12 8.44 -10.38 -17.69
CA SER A 12 7.32 -11.24 -18.14
C SER A 12 6.82 -12.24 -17.09
N ILE A 13 7.69 -12.72 -16.19
CA ILE A 13 7.33 -13.72 -15.17
C ILE A 13 6.53 -13.10 -14.01
N LEU A 14 6.77 -11.82 -13.70
CA LEU A 14 5.99 -11.05 -12.73
C LEU A 14 4.54 -10.77 -13.18
N PHE A 15 4.18 -11.04 -14.44
CA PHE A 15 2.83 -10.75 -14.96
C PHE A 15 1.83 -11.91 -14.85
N LYS A 16 2.24 -13.12 -14.46
CA LYS A 16 1.33 -14.29 -14.44
C LYS A 16 1.29 -15.11 -13.15
N LEU A 17 2.12 -14.82 -12.16
CA LEU A 17 2.27 -15.70 -11.00
C LEU A 17 2.20 -14.89 -9.70
N ASN A 18 1.33 -15.40 -8.82
CA ASN A 18 1.13 -15.04 -7.41
C ASN A 18 0.04 -14.00 -7.14
N GLY A 19 -1.15 -14.52 -6.84
CA GLY A 19 -2.23 -13.84 -6.11
C GLY A 19 -1.87 -13.37 -4.69
N ILE A 20 -0.57 -13.22 -4.40
CA ILE A 20 0.00 -12.68 -3.16
C ILE A 20 0.68 -11.31 -3.44
N LEU A 21 0.89 -10.92 -4.71
CA LEU A 21 1.62 -9.70 -5.10
C LEU A 21 0.75 -8.46 -5.39
N ILE A 22 -0.52 -8.49 -5.00
CA ILE A 22 -1.53 -7.72 -5.70
C ILE A 22 -1.52 -6.20 -5.37
N PRO A 23 -1.38 -5.71 -4.12
CA PRO A 23 -1.68 -4.31 -3.83
C PRO A 23 -0.64 -3.28 -4.34
N ARG A 24 0.66 -3.64 -4.37
CA ARG A 24 1.73 -2.78 -4.93
C ARG A 24 1.62 -2.58 -6.43
N CYS A 25 1.51 -3.69 -7.17
CA CYS A 25 1.34 -3.62 -8.62
C CYS A 25 0.02 -2.95 -8.97
N ALA A 26 -1.04 -3.23 -8.20
CA ALA A 26 -2.35 -2.60 -8.34
C ALA A 26 -2.27 -1.07 -8.23
N ILE A 27 -1.76 -0.53 -7.12
CA ILE A 27 -1.71 0.92 -6.88
C ILE A 27 -0.84 1.68 -7.89
N VAL A 28 0.35 1.15 -8.21
CA VAL A 28 1.24 1.77 -9.19
C VAL A 28 0.62 1.69 -10.59
N ARG A 29 -0.04 0.57 -10.94
CA ARG A 29 -0.78 0.45 -12.20
C ARG A 29 -1.94 1.42 -12.27
N THR A 30 -2.74 1.58 -11.20
CA THR A 30 -3.83 2.57 -11.15
C THR A 30 -3.27 3.96 -11.38
N SER A 31 -2.24 4.35 -10.65
CA SER A 31 -1.65 5.69 -10.72
C SER A 31 -1.02 5.98 -12.09
N VAL A 32 -0.32 5.02 -12.69
CA VAL A 32 0.35 5.17 -14.00
C VAL A 32 -0.66 5.20 -15.15
N ILE A 33 -1.61 4.26 -15.18
CA ILE A 33 -2.70 4.24 -16.16
C ILE A 33 -3.48 5.55 -16.07
N PHE A 34 -3.74 6.01 -14.86
CA PHE A 34 -4.53 7.20 -14.64
C PHE A 34 -3.80 8.49 -15.03
N CYS A 35 -2.53 8.64 -14.67
CA CYS A 35 -1.70 9.76 -15.12
C CYS A 35 -1.55 9.77 -16.65
N ALA A 36 -1.33 8.61 -17.27
CA ALA A 36 -1.21 8.52 -18.73
C ALA A 36 -2.48 9.02 -19.44
N ILE A 37 -3.66 8.72 -18.89
CA ILE A 37 -4.96 9.11 -19.46
C ILE A 37 -5.30 10.58 -19.16
N ILE A 38 -5.07 11.07 -17.94
CA ILE A 38 -5.39 12.46 -17.60
C ILE A 38 -4.54 13.45 -18.37
N TYR A 39 -3.25 13.16 -18.47
CA TYR A 39 -2.26 14.07 -19.06
C TYR A 39 -2.03 13.79 -20.55
N ASP A 40 -2.83 12.90 -21.14
CA ASP A 40 -2.76 12.55 -22.56
C ASP A 40 -1.33 12.23 -23.02
N LEU A 41 -0.57 11.56 -22.14
CA LEU A 41 0.87 11.34 -22.35
C LEU A 41 1.13 10.31 -23.47
N VAL A 42 0.10 9.55 -23.84
CA VAL A 42 0.05 8.58 -24.93
C VAL A 42 -1.40 8.54 -25.42
N ASP A 43 -1.63 8.27 -26.72
CA ASP A 43 -2.97 8.06 -27.30
C ASP A 43 -3.60 6.76 -26.73
N PHE A 44 -3.99 6.84 -25.46
CA PHE A 44 -4.27 5.69 -24.60
C PHE A 44 -5.60 5.04 -24.93
N LYS A 45 -6.45 5.74 -25.70
CA LYS A 45 -7.77 5.28 -26.13
C LYS A 45 -7.69 3.95 -26.90
N ASP A 46 -6.64 3.77 -27.71
CA ASP A 46 -6.44 2.55 -28.50
C ASP A 46 -6.02 1.34 -27.66
N TYR A 47 -5.45 1.58 -26.47
CA TYR A 47 -4.92 0.54 -25.58
C TYR A 47 -5.80 0.27 -24.37
N PHE A 48 -6.73 1.17 -24.02
CA PHE A 48 -7.65 1.02 -22.89
C PHE A 48 -8.91 0.20 -23.22
N ASN A 49 -8.66 -0.99 -23.74
CA ASN A 49 -9.68 -1.98 -24.07
C ASN A 49 -10.38 -2.53 -22.81
N GLN A 50 -11.37 -3.41 -23.03
CA GLN A 50 -12.18 -4.00 -21.96
C GLN A 50 -11.34 -4.74 -20.90
N ASP A 51 -10.25 -5.39 -21.29
CA ASP A 51 -9.38 -6.12 -20.38
C ASP A 51 -8.63 -5.16 -19.45
N MET A 52 -8.13 -4.05 -19.99
CA MET A 52 -7.47 -3.00 -19.22
C MET A 52 -8.46 -2.29 -18.28
N GLN A 53 -9.70 -2.06 -18.72
CA GLN A 53 -10.75 -1.51 -17.87
C GLN A 53 -11.10 -2.46 -16.72
N THR A 54 -11.23 -3.75 -17.03
CA THR A 54 -11.50 -4.79 -16.03
C THR A 54 -10.36 -4.88 -15.03
N LEU A 55 -9.10 -4.90 -15.50
CA LEU A 55 -7.92 -4.90 -14.65
C LEU A 55 -7.89 -3.68 -13.72
N TYR A 56 -8.19 -2.49 -14.26
CA TYR A 56 -8.23 -1.24 -13.49
C TYR A 56 -9.32 -1.26 -12.42
N LEU A 57 -10.53 -1.71 -12.75
CA LEU A 57 -11.64 -1.82 -11.81
C LEU A 57 -11.40 -2.89 -10.74
N SER A 58 -10.92 -4.07 -11.11
CA SER A 58 -10.60 -5.15 -10.17
C SER A 58 -9.50 -4.73 -9.20
N THR A 59 -8.50 -4.01 -9.71
CA THR A 59 -7.43 -3.40 -8.92
C THR A 59 -7.97 -2.39 -7.90
N ALA A 60 -8.81 -1.45 -8.34
CA ALA A 60 -9.44 -0.49 -7.43
C ALA A 60 -10.34 -1.16 -6.39
N SER A 61 -11.07 -2.21 -6.80
CA SER A 61 -11.93 -3.01 -5.93
C SER A 61 -11.12 -3.73 -4.85
N LEU A 62 -9.95 -4.26 -5.21
CA LEU A 62 -9.04 -4.86 -4.23
C LEU A 62 -8.50 -3.82 -3.25
N ILE A 63 -8.05 -2.66 -3.72
CA ILE A 63 -7.58 -1.58 -2.84
C ILE A 63 -8.69 -1.18 -1.86
N ALA A 64 -9.91 -0.97 -2.36
CA ALA A 64 -11.06 -0.64 -1.54
C ALA A 64 -11.37 -1.75 -0.52
N TRP A 65 -11.33 -3.01 -0.94
CA TRP A 65 -11.52 -4.15 -0.04
C TRP A 65 -10.43 -4.21 1.04
N SER A 66 -9.15 -3.99 0.70
CA SER A 66 -8.05 -3.96 1.66
C SER A 66 -8.22 -2.84 2.69
N ILE A 67 -8.67 -1.66 2.27
CA ILE A 67 -8.95 -0.53 3.17
C ILE A 67 -10.15 -0.83 4.09
N LYS A 68 -11.28 -1.33 3.55
CA LYS A 68 -12.49 -1.69 4.32
C LYS A 68 -12.21 -2.74 5.39
N ASN A 69 -11.36 -3.69 5.05
CA ASN A 69 -10.92 -4.72 5.98
C ASN A 69 -9.73 -4.27 6.82
N SER A 70 -9.38 -2.97 6.82
CA SER A 70 -8.29 -2.32 7.56
C SER A 70 -6.95 -3.06 7.47
N MET A 71 -6.71 -3.75 6.35
CA MET A 71 -5.54 -4.63 6.19
C MET A 71 -5.39 -5.59 7.40
N LYS A 72 -6.52 -6.03 7.97
CA LYS A 72 -6.62 -6.67 9.28
C LYS A 72 -5.84 -7.97 9.34
N ASN A 73 -5.29 -8.21 10.53
CA ASN A 73 -4.65 -9.43 11.00
C ASN A 73 -3.41 -9.90 10.22
N ARG A 74 -3.24 -9.53 8.93
CA ARG A 74 -2.16 -9.93 8.02
C ARG A 74 -1.67 -8.77 7.13
N PRO A 75 -1.22 -7.64 7.71
CA PRO A 75 -0.68 -6.52 6.92
C PRO A 75 0.56 -6.91 6.11
N ASP A 76 1.29 -7.95 6.53
CA ASP A 76 2.39 -8.57 5.79
C ASP A 76 1.98 -9.13 4.43
N LEU A 77 0.76 -9.68 4.30
CA LEU A 77 0.23 -10.18 3.02
C LEU A 77 -0.41 -9.06 2.19
N ALA A 78 -1.05 -8.10 2.85
CA ALA A 78 -1.70 -6.98 2.16
C ALA A 78 -0.71 -5.93 1.63
N GLN A 79 0.53 -5.92 2.11
CA GLN A 79 1.48 -4.85 1.82
C GLN A 79 2.87 -5.35 1.42
N VAL A 80 2.91 -6.37 0.56
CA VAL A 80 4.17 -6.91 0.02
C VAL A 80 4.97 -5.77 -0.64
N TYR A 81 6.13 -5.43 -0.07
CA TYR A 81 7.07 -4.35 -0.43
C TYR A 81 6.76 -2.90 0.03
N TYR A 82 5.74 -2.67 0.85
CA TYR A 82 5.48 -1.36 1.44
C TYR A 82 4.95 -1.51 2.85
N PRO A 83 5.79 -1.57 3.88
CA PRO A 83 5.27 -1.94 5.19
C PRO A 83 4.48 -0.81 5.83
N SER A 84 4.51 0.41 5.27
CA SER A 84 3.78 1.54 5.84
C SER A 84 2.36 1.64 5.30
N HIS A 85 1.38 1.55 6.20
CA HIS A 85 -0.03 1.81 5.93
C HIS A 85 -0.21 3.19 5.30
N TYR A 86 0.56 4.18 5.77
CA TYR A 86 0.48 5.55 5.29
C TYR A 86 0.95 5.68 3.84
N ASN A 87 1.97 4.95 3.41
CA ASN A 87 2.36 4.95 1.98
C ASN A 87 1.28 4.30 1.10
N PHE A 88 0.71 3.17 1.53
CA PHE A 88 -0.38 2.50 0.83
C PHE A 88 -1.58 3.44 0.63
N LEU A 89 -1.98 4.13 1.70
CA LEU A 89 -3.08 5.09 1.67
C LEU A 89 -2.75 6.35 0.86
N TRP A 90 -1.51 6.84 0.92
CA TRP A 90 -1.07 8.00 0.15
C TRP A 90 -1.21 7.81 -1.36
N TYR A 91 -0.83 6.66 -1.89
CA TYR A 91 -0.95 6.45 -3.32
C TYR A 91 -2.41 6.35 -3.81
N GLY A 92 -3.30 5.74 -3.02
CA GLY A 92 -4.71 5.68 -3.38
C GLY A 92 -5.39 7.05 -3.24
N SER A 93 -5.04 7.87 -2.24
CA SER A 93 -5.59 9.22 -2.12
C SER A 93 -5.14 10.13 -3.27
N ARG A 94 -3.90 10.00 -3.75
CA ARG A 94 -3.43 10.70 -4.96
C ARG A 94 -4.23 10.31 -6.20
N SER A 95 -4.52 9.02 -6.36
CA SER A 95 -5.34 8.53 -7.47
C SER A 95 -6.76 9.13 -7.41
N LEU A 96 -7.35 9.15 -6.21
CA LEU A 96 -8.64 9.79 -5.96
C LEU A 96 -8.62 11.30 -6.25
N PHE A 97 -7.60 12.02 -5.79
CA PHE A 97 -7.44 13.46 -6.03
C PHE A 97 -7.41 13.79 -7.53
N LEU A 98 -6.62 13.03 -8.28
CA LEU A 98 -6.52 13.22 -9.72
C LEU A 98 -7.88 12.89 -10.41
N LEU A 99 -8.61 11.87 -9.93
CA LEU A 99 -9.95 11.52 -10.43
C LEU A 99 -10.94 12.66 -10.23
N GLU A 100 -10.91 13.26 -9.04
CA GLU A 100 -11.71 14.44 -8.74
C GLU A 100 -11.34 15.62 -9.66
N LEU A 101 -10.04 15.87 -9.86
CA LEU A 101 -9.58 16.93 -10.76
C LEU A 101 -10.10 16.75 -12.19
N ALA A 102 -9.98 15.55 -12.76
CA ALA A 102 -10.44 15.29 -14.12
C ALA A 102 -11.97 15.40 -14.25
N ARG A 103 -12.72 14.98 -13.23
CA ARG A 103 -14.19 15.14 -13.17
C ARG A 103 -14.58 16.62 -13.12
N ARG A 104 -13.87 17.45 -12.36
CA ARG A 104 -14.12 18.90 -12.24
C ARG A 104 -13.78 19.68 -13.51
N GLN A 105 -12.82 19.18 -14.29
CA GLN A 105 -12.43 19.74 -15.59
C GLN A 105 -13.37 19.32 -16.73
N ASP A 106 -14.46 18.62 -16.44
CA ASP A 106 -15.43 18.09 -17.43
C ASP A 106 -14.76 17.28 -18.55
N LYS A 107 -13.67 16.57 -18.21
CA LYS A 107 -13.03 15.66 -19.17
C LYS A 107 -13.97 14.49 -19.41
N SER A 108 -14.21 14.17 -20.68
CA SER A 108 -14.93 12.95 -21.07
C SER A 108 -14.09 11.74 -20.66
N LEU A 109 -14.45 11.13 -19.53
CA LEU A 109 -13.82 9.93 -18.98
C LEU A 109 -14.69 8.70 -19.25
N PRO A 110 -14.09 7.56 -19.64
CA PRO A 110 -14.78 6.28 -19.65
C PRO A 110 -15.48 5.96 -18.32
N ASP A 111 -16.63 5.28 -18.39
CA ASP A 111 -17.46 4.96 -17.22
C ASP A 111 -16.73 4.23 -16.10
N VAL A 112 -15.70 3.43 -16.44
CA VAL A 112 -14.87 2.74 -15.46
C VAL A 112 -14.21 3.71 -14.47
N PHE A 113 -13.84 4.93 -14.89
CA PHE A 113 -13.27 5.94 -13.99
C PHE A 113 -14.28 6.45 -12.99
N ASN A 114 -15.54 6.59 -13.39
CA ASN A 114 -16.61 6.97 -12.47
C ASN A 114 -16.85 5.88 -11.42
N ARG A 115 -16.82 4.60 -11.83
CA ARG A 115 -16.94 3.47 -10.90
C ARG A 115 -15.78 3.40 -9.93
N VAL A 116 -14.55 3.57 -10.42
CA VAL A 116 -13.35 3.61 -9.57
C VAL A 116 -13.35 4.81 -8.64
N TYR A 117 -13.75 6.00 -9.12
CA TYR A 117 -13.92 7.18 -8.29
C TYR A 117 -14.91 6.90 -7.17
N SER A 118 -16.10 6.35 -7.46
CA SER A 118 -17.08 6.03 -6.43
C SER A 118 -16.53 5.07 -5.38
N LEU A 119 -15.86 3.98 -5.82
CA LEU A 119 -15.25 3.01 -4.91
C LEU A 119 -14.19 3.64 -4.00
N LEU A 120 -13.25 4.41 -4.57
CA LEU A 120 -12.18 5.03 -3.80
C LEU A 120 -12.69 6.17 -2.92
N SER A 121 -13.60 7.01 -3.42
CA SER A 121 -14.19 8.10 -2.63
C SER A 121 -14.94 7.57 -1.40
N ASP A 122 -15.68 6.46 -1.55
CA ASP A 122 -16.41 5.83 -0.44
C ASP A 122 -15.44 5.41 0.68
N VAL A 123 -14.40 4.64 0.35
CA VAL A 123 -13.45 4.13 1.35
C VAL A 123 -12.56 5.21 1.94
N TYR A 124 -12.08 6.16 1.13
CA TYR A 124 -11.21 7.22 1.62
C TYR A 124 -11.95 8.23 2.50
N ARG A 125 -13.24 8.44 2.24
CA ARG A 125 -14.07 9.39 3.01
C ARG A 125 -14.83 8.74 4.17
N SER A 126 -14.59 7.45 4.43
CA SER A 126 -15.17 6.75 5.57
C SER A 126 -14.15 5.90 6.31
N ASP A 127 -13.71 4.79 5.73
CA ASP A 127 -12.82 3.80 6.36
C ASP A 127 -11.41 4.36 6.66
N VAL A 128 -10.85 5.18 5.77
CA VAL A 128 -9.53 5.80 6.00
C VAL A 128 -9.57 6.82 7.13
N VAL A 129 -10.66 7.59 7.22
CA VAL A 129 -10.86 8.54 8.33
C VAL A 129 -10.97 7.80 9.64
N LYS A 130 -11.78 6.73 9.66
CA LYS A 130 -11.89 5.85 10.83
C LYS A 130 -10.54 5.25 11.22
N PHE A 131 -9.76 4.77 10.25
CA PHE A 131 -8.41 4.28 10.51
C PHE A 131 -7.56 5.32 11.24
N PHE A 132 -7.53 6.56 10.78
CA PHE A 132 -6.78 7.61 11.47
C PHE A 132 -7.36 7.95 12.85
N GLN A 133 -8.68 8.00 13.02
CA GLN A 133 -9.29 8.20 14.34
C GLN A 133 -8.90 7.10 15.34
N ASP A 134 -8.79 5.85 14.87
CA ASP A 134 -8.42 4.69 15.69
C ASP A 134 -6.90 4.66 16.00
N HIS A 135 -6.07 5.30 15.16
CA HIS A 135 -4.59 5.26 15.27
C HIS A 135 -3.95 6.56 15.73
N VAL A 136 -4.73 7.63 15.94
CA VAL A 136 -4.20 8.87 16.49
C VAL A 136 -3.69 8.64 17.92
N ARG A 137 -2.51 9.17 18.22
CA ARG A 137 -1.87 9.02 19.53
C ARG A 137 -2.64 9.75 20.62
N SER A 138 -2.22 9.55 21.86
CA SER A 138 -2.81 10.20 23.04
C SER A 138 -2.79 11.73 22.98
N ASP A 139 -1.84 12.32 22.24
CA ASP A 139 -1.76 13.76 21.97
C ASP A 139 -2.81 14.27 20.95
N LYS A 140 -3.62 13.37 20.37
CA LYS A 140 -4.68 13.67 19.41
C LYS A 140 -4.21 14.41 18.15
N SER A 141 -2.92 14.30 17.86
CA SER A 141 -2.27 15.12 16.81
C SER A 141 -1.23 14.35 16.00
N SER A 142 -0.58 13.34 16.59
CA SER A 142 0.46 12.57 15.91
C SER A 142 0.08 11.11 15.69
N TYR A 143 0.80 10.50 14.75
CA TYR A 143 0.57 9.15 14.25
C TYR A 143 1.89 8.41 14.18
N ASP A 144 1.90 7.16 14.61
CA ASP A 144 3.00 6.23 14.40
C ASP A 144 2.53 5.13 13.43
N ASP A 145 3.48 4.45 12.77
CA ASP A 145 3.20 3.21 12.06
C ASP A 145 3.83 2.03 12.80
N PHE A 146 4.96 1.51 12.31
CA PHE A 146 5.57 0.30 12.87
C PHE A 146 7.05 0.46 13.21
N LEU A 147 7.73 1.50 12.73
CA LEU A 147 9.11 1.80 13.14
C LEU A 147 9.10 2.48 14.51
N GLY A 148 9.73 1.86 15.49
CA GLY A 148 9.82 2.42 16.83
C GLY A 148 8.56 2.28 17.70
N THR A 149 7.55 1.51 17.30
CA THR A 149 6.33 1.34 18.10
C THR A 149 6.39 0.18 19.09
N ASN A 150 7.11 -0.88 18.75
CA ASN A 150 7.27 -2.08 19.57
C ASN A 150 8.75 -2.39 19.83
N ASP A 151 9.60 -1.36 19.85
CA ASP A 151 11.00 -1.53 20.15
C ASP A 151 11.18 -1.99 21.60
N THR A 152 12.19 -2.83 21.81
CA THR A 152 12.57 -3.29 23.15
C THR A 152 14.00 -2.89 23.42
N ASN A 153 14.29 -2.51 24.66
CA ASN A 153 15.66 -2.30 25.08
C ASN A 153 16.41 -3.63 25.29
N ILE A 154 17.67 -3.55 25.70
CA ILE A 154 18.54 -4.72 25.91
C ILE A 154 18.01 -5.73 26.95
N PHE A 155 17.00 -5.36 27.74
CA PHE A 155 16.34 -6.22 28.73
C PHE A 155 15.00 -6.77 28.25
N GLY A 156 14.63 -6.55 26.98
CA GLY A 156 13.36 -6.98 26.39
C GLY A 156 12.15 -6.14 26.85
N LYS A 157 12.37 -5.00 27.52
CA LYS A 157 11.27 -4.11 27.93
C LYS A 157 10.89 -3.20 26.78
N LEU A 158 9.59 -3.06 26.53
CA LEU A 158 9.04 -2.13 25.54
C LEU A 158 9.47 -0.69 25.82
N GLU A 159 10.07 -0.04 24.83
CA GLU A 159 10.58 1.32 24.87
C GLU A 159 10.35 1.98 23.50
N PRO A 160 9.12 2.46 23.22
CA PRO A 160 8.76 2.99 21.91
C PRO A 160 9.47 4.31 21.62
N THR A 161 10.25 4.32 20.54
CA THR A 161 11.07 5.43 20.04
C THR A 161 10.32 6.30 19.03
N GLY A 162 9.29 5.76 18.36
CA GLY A 162 8.44 6.49 17.41
C GLY A 162 9.21 7.02 16.20
N GLU A 163 10.05 6.19 15.61
CA GLU A 163 11.01 6.59 14.57
C GLU A 163 10.36 7.07 13.27
N ASP A 164 9.15 6.59 12.94
CA ASP A 164 8.40 7.04 11.76
C ASP A 164 7.36 8.13 12.06
N ARG A 165 7.29 8.65 13.29
CA ARG A 165 6.21 9.56 13.72
C ARG A 165 6.06 10.81 12.86
N ILE A 166 7.19 11.44 12.49
CA ILE A 166 7.17 12.63 11.60
C ILE A 166 6.59 12.26 10.24
N PHE A 167 7.03 11.15 9.68
CA PHE A 167 6.62 10.70 8.37
C PHE A 167 5.14 10.31 8.34
N SER A 168 4.71 9.46 9.28
CA SER A 168 3.33 8.99 9.41
C SER A 168 2.37 10.15 9.63
N THR A 169 2.72 11.10 10.52
CA THR A 169 1.91 12.31 10.75
C THR A 169 1.81 13.18 9.51
N ALA A 170 2.92 13.42 8.80
CA ALA A 170 2.92 14.21 7.57
C ALA A 170 2.11 13.52 6.45
N GLN A 171 2.24 12.20 6.31
CA GLN A 171 1.44 11.46 5.33
C GLN A 171 -0.05 11.49 5.66
N THR A 172 -0.45 11.38 6.93
CA THR A 172 -1.85 11.55 7.32
C THR A 172 -2.42 12.85 6.79
N VAL A 173 -1.71 13.96 6.96
CA VAL A 173 -2.15 15.26 6.43
C VAL A 173 -2.28 15.24 4.91
N ASN A 174 -1.25 14.76 4.20
CA ASN A 174 -1.27 14.67 2.74
C ASN A 174 -2.44 13.80 2.23
N ILE A 175 -2.71 12.68 2.90
CA ILE A 175 -3.82 11.76 2.58
C ILE A 175 -5.17 12.44 2.79
N LEU A 176 -5.37 13.10 3.92
CA LEU A 176 -6.61 13.80 4.24
C LEU A 176 -6.87 14.92 3.25
N ILE A 177 -5.88 15.76 2.97
CA ILE A 177 -6.01 16.83 1.97
C ILE A 177 -6.35 16.24 0.60
N ALA A 178 -5.59 15.25 0.11
CA ALA A 178 -5.82 14.67 -1.21
C ALA A 178 -7.20 13.99 -1.34
N SER A 179 -7.76 13.46 -0.25
CA SER A 179 -9.04 12.74 -0.26
C SER A 179 -10.26 13.68 -0.20
N PHE A 180 -10.08 14.87 0.39
CA PHE A 180 -11.16 15.80 0.72
C PHE A 180 -11.04 17.16 0.02
N THR A 181 -10.10 17.32 -0.91
CA THR A 181 -9.95 18.55 -1.69
C THR A 181 -9.92 18.30 -3.19
N TYR A 182 -10.14 19.36 -3.95
CA TYR A 182 -9.85 19.44 -5.38
C TYR A 182 -9.07 20.73 -5.66
N PHE A 183 -8.28 20.73 -6.74
CA PHE A 183 -7.58 21.92 -7.19
C PHE A 183 -8.49 22.78 -8.08
N ASP A 184 -8.76 24.01 -7.68
CA ASP A 184 -9.44 24.99 -8.51
C ASP A 184 -8.42 25.71 -9.39
N THR A 185 -8.45 25.41 -10.70
CA THR A 185 -7.54 25.99 -11.68
C THR A 185 -7.71 27.50 -11.87
N ASN A 186 -8.86 28.06 -11.49
CA ASN A 186 -9.11 29.50 -11.62
C ASN A 186 -8.48 30.30 -10.49
N THR A 187 -8.55 29.78 -9.25
CA THR A 187 -7.97 30.46 -8.08
C THR A 187 -6.54 30.01 -7.76
N GLY A 188 -6.11 28.85 -8.28
CA GLY A 188 -4.83 28.24 -7.95
C GLY A 188 -4.79 27.71 -6.51
N ARG A 189 -5.95 27.37 -5.95
CA ARG A 189 -6.12 26.97 -4.54
C ARG A 189 -6.74 25.59 -4.42
N LEU A 190 -6.45 24.92 -3.30
CA LEU A 190 -7.13 23.70 -2.92
C LEU A 190 -8.44 24.05 -2.23
N LYS A 191 -9.55 23.48 -2.70
CA LYS A 191 -10.88 23.69 -2.13
C LYS A 191 -11.39 22.41 -1.50
N LEU A 192 -11.97 22.54 -0.31
CA LEU A 192 -12.61 21.44 0.38
C LEU A 192 -13.89 21.00 -0.33
N ILE A 193 -14.14 19.70 -0.29
CA ILE A 193 -15.37 19.09 -0.76
C ILE A 193 -16.41 19.23 0.36
N THR A 194 -17.33 20.17 0.19
CA THR A 194 -18.18 20.70 1.29
C THR A 194 -19.38 19.81 1.65
N ASN A 195 -19.74 18.83 0.83
CA ASN A 195 -20.87 17.94 1.07
C ASN A 195 -20.52 16.70 1.91
N GLU A 196 -19.38 16.72 2.60
CA GLU A 196 -18.87 15.58 3.38
C GLU A 196 -19.26 15.67 4.86
N LYS A 197 -19.89 14.61 5.38
CA LYS A 197 -20.38 14.55 6.77
C LYS A 197 -19.26 14.68 7.81
N GLN A 198 -18.03 14.32 7.44
CA GLN A 198 -16.87 14.28 8.33
C GLN A 198 -16.00 15.54 8.23
N LEU A 199 -16.44 16.58 7.50
CA LEU A 199 -15.61 17.74 7.17
C LEU A 199 -14.97 18.42 8.40
N ASP A 200 -15.73 18.63 9.47
CA ASP A 200 -15.21 19.25 10.70
C ASP A 200 -14.16 18.37 11.38
N THR A 201 -14.40 17.05 11.40
CA THR A 201 -13.43 16.07 11.91
C THR A 201 -12.13 16.14 11.12
N ILE A 202 -12.21 16.20 9.79
CA ILE A 202 -11.03 16.29 8.93
C ILE A 202 -10.27 17.59 9.16
N LYS A 203 -10.97 18.74 9.25
CA LYS A 203 -10.35 20.03 9.55
C LYS A 203 -9.58 19.99 10.88
N ILE A 204 -10.18 19.44 11.93
CA ILE A 204 -9.54 19.29 13.24
C ILE A 204 -8.29 18.40 13.14
N MET A 205 -8.38 17.25 12.48
CA MET A 205 -7.26 16.33 12.33
C MET A 205 -6.09 16.96 11.57
N ILE A 206 -6.37 17.68 10.47
CA ILE A 206 -5.36 18.40 9.70
C ILE A 206 -4.72 19.49 10.57
N ASN A 207 -5.50 20.36 11.20
CA ASN A 207 -5.00 21.47 12.00
C ASN A 207 -4.12 21.01 13.18
N ASN A 208 -4.56 19.98 13.90
CA ASN A 208 -3.80 19.41 15.01
C ASN A 208 -2.48 18.81 14.53
N SER A 209 -2.52 18.03 13.44
CA SER A 209 -1.32 17.38 12.90
C SER A 209 -0.32 18.40 12.35
N ILE A 210 -0.79 19.46 11.67
CA ILE A 210 0.07 20.55 11.19
C ILE A 210 0.72 21.28 12.37
N SER A 211 -0.06 21.64 13.40
CA SER A 211 0.46 22.30 14.60
C SER A 211 1.55 21.44 15.26
N TRP A 212 1.28 20.15 15.39
CA TRP A 212 2.24 19.19 15.93
C TRP A 212 3.51 19.10 15.08
N LEU A 213 3.39 19.02 13.75
CA LEU A 213 4.55 18.97 12.83
C LEU A 213 5.40 20.23 12.94
N LEU A 214 4.79 21.42 13.00
CA LEU A 214 5.52 22.69 13.16
C LEU A 214 6.36 22.72 14.46
N GLU A 215 5.84 22.12 15.54
CA GLU A 215 6.53 22.07 16.82
C GLU A 215 7.58 20.95 16.92
N ASN A 216 7.43 19.87 16.15
CA ASN A 216 8.12 18.60 16.41
C ASN A 216 8.95 18.05 15.25
N ALA A 217 8.84 18.58 14.02
CA ALA A 217 9.52 18.04 12.83
C ALA A 217 11.05 17.91 12.96
N PHE A 218 11.67 18.66 13.87
CA PHE A 218 13.11 18.64 14.14
C PHE A 218 13.49 18.00 15.48
N LYS A 219 12.53 17.52 16.27
CA LYS A 219 12.76 16.92 17.60
C LYS A 219 12.94 15.41 17.58
N TYR A 220 12.43 14.75 16.54
CA TYR A 220 12.47 13.29 16.39
C TYR A 220 13.41 12.88 15.25
N GLN A 221 13.87 11.62 15.27
CA GLN A 221 14.52 11.05 14.10
C GLN A 221 13.50 11.00 12.95
N PRO A 222 13.82 11.55 11.76
CA PRO A 222 12.86 11.60 10.66
C PRO A 222 12.95 10.32 9.82
N PHE A 223 12.96 9.15 10.47
CA PHE A 223 12.93 7.89 9.74
C PHE A 223 11.56 7.67 9.10
N ASN A 224 11.56 6.80 8.11
CA ASN A 224 10.36 6.30 7.47
C ASN A 224 10.64 4.91 6.94
N CYS A 225 9.58 4.28 6.42
CA CYS A 225 9.73 3.09 5.62
C CYS A 225 9.07 3.27 4.24
N PHE A 226 9.80 3.92 3.34
CA PHE A 226 9.33 4.12 1.96
C PHE A 226 9.43 2.84 1.13
N PHE A 227 10.24 1.87 1.56
CA PHE A 227 10.37 0.57 0.92
C PHE A 227 10.82 -0.49 1.93
N SER A 228 10.35 -1.74 1.78
CA SER A 228 10.85 -2.88 2.56
C SER A 228 10.94 -4.16 1.77
N GLY A 229 11.63 -5.14 2.35
CA GLY A 229 11.59 -6.52 1.90
C GLY A 229 10.17 -7.09 1.96
N SER A 230 9.92 -8.09 1.12
CA SER A 230 8.66 -8.82 1.00
C SER A 230 8.48 -9.91 2.05
N VAL A 231 9.56 -10.28 2.76
CA VAL A 231 9.61 -11.41 3.68
C VAL A 231 10.25 -10.93 4.98
N LYS A 232 9.56 -11.12 6.12
CA LYS A 232 10.03 -10.68 7.45
C LYS A 232 10.45 -11.87 8.33
N GLY A 233 10.77 -12.99 7.69
CA GLY A 233 11.16 -14.24 8.32
C GLY A 233 10.84 -15.45 7.44
N PHE A 234 11.49 -16.58 7.74
CA PHE A 234 11.30 -17.81 6.98
C PHE A 234 9.84 -18.27 6.95
N ASN A 235 9.11 -18.10 8.06
CA ASN A 235 7.69 -18.43 8.18
C ASN A 235 6.74 -17.45 7.47
N GLN A 236 7.25 -16.50 6.68
CA GLN A 236 6.45 -15.60 5.86
C GLN A 236 6.76 -15.73 4.37
N LEU A 237 7.53 -16.75 3.99
CA LEU A 237 7.79 -17.02 2.59
C LEU A 237 6.49 -17.41 1.87
N PRO A 238 6.25 -16.89 0.65
CA PRO A 238 5.03 -17.16 -0.11
C PRO A 238 4.87 -18.65 -0.47
N PHE A 239 5.96 -19.44 -0.47
CA PHE A 239 5.96 -20.86 -0.79
C PHE A 239 5.13 -21.72 0.19
N TRP A 240 4.87 -21.21 1.40
CA TRP A 240 4.08 -21.92 2.41
C TRP A 240 2.57 -21.72 2.24
N TYR A 241 2.15 -20.88 1.30
CA TYR A 241 0.74 -20.64 1.04
C TYR A 241 0.21 -21.61 -0.02
N PRO A 242 -1.08 -21.98 0.06
CA PRO A 242 -1.76 -22.81 -0.93
C PRO A 242 -1.48 -22.36 -2.37
N ALA A 243 -0.95 -23.27 -3.16
CA ALA A 243 -0.70 -23.10 -4.59
C ALA A 243 -1.27 -24.29 -5.38
N ASN A 244 -1.50 -24.10 -6.68
CA ASN A 244 -1.94 -25.17 -7.59
C ASN A 244 -1.02 -25.31 -8.82
N ILE A 245 0.07 -24.55 -8.86
CA ILE A 245 1.16 -24.66 -9.82
C ILE A 245 2.46 -24.88 -9.04
N TYR A 246 3.13 -25.99 -9.34
CA TYR A 246 4.41 -26.40 -8.77
C TYR A 246 5.31 -26.90 -9.91
N GLN A 247 6.24 -26.08 -10.36
CA GLN A 247 7.10 -26.37 -11.52
C GLN A 247 8.52 -25.88 -11.31
N PHE A 248 9.53 -26.61 -11.77
CA PHE A 248 10.88 -26.07 -11.87
C PHE A 248 10.97 -25.09 -13.05
N LEU A 249 11.99 -24.22 -13.06
CA LEU A 249 12.23 -23.27 -14.16
C LEU A 249 12.42 -23.94 -15.53
N ASN A 250 12.80 -25.22 -15.55
CA ASN A 250 12.88 -26.03 -16.77
C ASN A 250 11.51 -26.55 -17.27
N GLY A 251 10.40 -26.22 -16.58
CA GLY A 251 9.04 -26.59 -16.93
C GLY A 251 8.56 -27.93 -16.37
N THR A 252 9.41 -28.69 -15.67
CA THR A 252 9.02 -29.97 -15.07
C THR A 252 8.20 -29.73 -13.80
N THR A 253 7.09 -30.46 -13.64
CA THR A 253 6.26 -30.38 -12.43
C THR A 253 6.88 -31.16 -11.28
N PHE A 254 6.65 -30.71 -10.05
CA PHE A 254 7.02 -31.46 -8.85
C PHE A 254 5.86 -31.54 -7.86
N ASP A 255 5.96 -32.50 -6.95
CA ASP A 255 4.99 -32.69 -5.88
C ASP A 255 5.48 -31.96 -4.61
N PRO A 256 4.75 -30.96 -4.10
CA PRO A 256 5.15 -30.23 -2.90
C PRO A 256 5.16 -31.11 -1.62
N ASP A 257 4.43 -32.22 -1.59
CA ASP A 257 4.36 -33.11 -0.42
C ASP A 257 5.60 -34.02 -0.30
N HIS A 258 6.25 -34.28 -1.45
CA HIS A 258 7.47 -35.10 -1.55
C HIS A 258 8.69 -34.27 -1.93
N PHE A 259 8.61 -32.94 -1.80
CA PHE A 259 9.72 -32.06 -2.11
C PHE A 259 10.81 -32.16 -1.03
N ASP A 260 12.01 -32.50 -1.46
CA ASP A 260 13.17 -32.65 -0.58
C ASP A 260 13.89 -31.29 -0.48
N THR A 261 13.57 -30.53 0.56
CA THR A 261 14.16 -29.20 0.79
C THR A 261 15.65 -29.24 1.11
N GLU A 262 16.25 -30.41 1.37
CA GLU A 262 17.70 -30.57 1.59
C GLU A 262 18.46 -30.70 0.26
N ASN A 263 17.87 -31.37 -0.73
CA ASN A 263 18.51 -31.66 -2.02
C ASN A 263 17.92 -30.88 -3.21
N GLN A 264 16.78 -30.23 -3.04
CA GLN A 264 16.08 -29.48 -4.09
C GLN A 264 15.93 -28.01 -3.68
N SER A 265 16.29 -27.12 -4.61
CA SER A 265 16.23 -25.67 -4.40
C SER A 265 14.86 -25.12 -4.78
N LEU A 266 14.17 -24.50 -3.81
CA LEU A 266 12.98 -23.69 -4.09
C LEU A 266 13.30 -22.45 -4.95
N MET A 267 14.57 -22.02 -5.04
CA MET A 267 14.96 -20.86 -5.85
C MET A 267 14.83 -21.12 -7.36
N ASP A 268 14.89 -22.40 -7.76
CA ASP A 268 14.71 -22.83 -9.15
C ASP A 268 13.27 -23.31 -9.41
N SER A 269 12.33 -22.91 -8.55
CA SER A 269 10.93 -23.33 -8.60
C SER A 269 9.97 -22.16 -8.83
N ILE A 270 8.86 -22.49 -9.47
CA ILE A 270 7.66 -21.70 -9.67
C ILE A 270 6.59 -22.33 -8.79
N VAL A 271 6.24 -21.62 -7.72
CA VAL A 271 5.11 -21.94 -6.85
C VAL A 271 4.10 -20.80 -7.00
N GLY A 272 2.87 -21.13 -7.35
CA GLY A 272 1.84 -20.11 -7.52
C GLY A 272 0.44 -20.63 -7.74
N VAL A 273 -0.47 -19.69 -7.94
CA VAL A 273 -1.88 -19.96 -8.23
C VAL A 273 -2.19 -19.58 -9.67
N SER A 274 -2.82 -20.49 -10.39
CA SER A 274 -3.43 -20.27 -11.70
C SER A 274 -4.93 -20.51 -11.62
N GLY A 275 -5.71 -19.62 -12.22
CA GLY A 275 -7.17 -19.70 -12.20
C GLY A 275 -7.79 -19.32 -10.86
N TYR A 276 -9.00 -19.82 -10.63
CA TYR A 276 -9.79 -19.57 -9.42
C TYR A 276 -9.78 -20.82 -8.53
N ILE A 277 -9.47 -20.63 -7.25
CA ILE A 277 -9.64 -21.65 -6.21
C ILE A 277 -10.84 -21.21 -5.38
N ASP A 278 -11.87 -22.05 -5.28
CA ASP A 278 -13.04 -21.74 -4.47
C ASP A 278 -12.68 -21.72 -2.97
N GLU A 279 -13.46 -20.97 -2.19
CA GLU A 279 -13.22 -20.74 -0.77
C GLU A 279 -13.13 -22.05 0.03
N THR A 280 -14.01 -23.03 -0.25
CA THR A 280 -14.03 -24.31 0.48
C THR A 280 -12.77 -25.11 0.19
N THR A 281 -12.33 -25.13 -1.07
CA THR A 281 -11.07 -25.76 -1.45
C THR A 281 -9.88 -25.04 -0.84
N TYR A 282 -9.85 -23.71 -0.87
CA TYR A 282 -8.75 -22.91 -0.32
C TYR A 282 -8.59 -23.12 1.19
N GLU A 283 -9.68 -23.10 1.95
CA GLU A 283 -9.67 -23.36 3.41
C GLU A 283 -9.13 -24.75 3.74
N ARG A 284 -9.51 -25.77 2.96
CA ARG A 284 -8.94 -27.11 3.08
C ARG A 284 -7.44 -27.10 2.80
N MET A 285 -6.98 -26.40 1.76
CA MET A 285 -5.55 -26.31 1.44
C MET A 285 -4.75 -25.57 2.53
N ILE A 286 -5.31 -24.56 3.19
CA ILE A 286 -4.63 -23.87 4.32
C ILE A 286 -4.33 -24.85 5.46
N SER A 287 -5.26 -25.77 5.74
CA SER A 287 -5.11 -26.78 6.80
C SER A 287 -4.10 -27.88 6.48
N GLN A 288 -3.67 -27.98 5.22
CA GLN A 288 -2.65 -28.92 4.78
C GLN A 288 -1.25 -28.33 4.96
N LYS A 289 -0.26 -29.20 5.11
CA LYS A 289 1.14 -28.80 5.06
C LYS A 289 1.57 -28.71 3.60
N HIS A 290 2.35 -27.69 3.26
CA HIS A 290 2.99 -27.51 1.96
C HIS A 290 4.50 -27.57 2.18
N PHE A 291 5.23 -28.40 1.44
CA PHE A 291 6.66 -28.64 1.69
C PHE A 291 6.97 -29.09 3.13
N ASN A 292 6.06 -29.89 3.72
CA ASN A 292 6.09 -30.29 5.13
C ASN A 292 5.99 -29.13 6.16
N VAL A 293 5.68 -27.91 5.71
CA VAL A 293 5.50 -26.72 6.55
C VAL A 293 4.01 -26.37 6.62
N SER A 294 3.52 -26.03 7.82
CA SER A 294 2.14 -25.56 7.97
C SER A 294 1.99 -24.14 7.42
N THR A 295 0.86 -23.85 6.76
CA THR A 295 0.54 -22.49 6.30
C THR A 295 0.54 -21.51 7.48
N PRO A 296 1.32 -20.43 7.44
CA PRO A 296 1.31 -19.41 8.48
C PRO A 296 0.00 -18.61 8.42
N THR A 297 -0.82 -18.73 9.48
CA THR A 297 -2.13 -18.07 9.57
C THR A 297 -2.13 -16.82 10.45
N THR A 298 -1.10 -16.61 11.27
CA THR A 298 -0.98 -15.45 12.17
C THR A 298 0.17 -14.54 11.78
N PHE A 299 -0.02 -13.21 11.90
CA PHE A 299 1.06 -12.23 11.84
C PHE A 299 1.44 -11.81 13.26
N ASN A 300 2.67 -12.13 13.65
CA ASN A 300 3.14 -11.89 15.02
C ASN A 300 3.74 -10.48 15.22
N GLY A 301 3.62 -9.60 14.21
CA GLY A 301 4.16 -8.24 14.25
C GLY A 301 5.46 -8.07 13.45
N TYR A 302 5.94 -6.83 13.43
CA TYR A 302 7.15 -6.42 12.70
C TYR A 302 8.45 -6.68 13.49
N ASN A 303 8.36 -6.70 14.83
CA ASN A 303 9.50 -6.81 15.74
C ASN A 303 9.44 -8.15 16.51
N VAL A 304 9.57 -9.27 15.79
CA VAL A 304 9.57 -10.61 16.41
C VAL A 304 11.00 -11.13 16.57
N PRO A 305 11.32 -11.88 17.65
CA PRO A 305 12.64 -12.47 17.81
C PRO A 305 13.05 -13.33 16.60
N GLY A 306 14.23 -13.06 16.03
CA GLY A 306 14.72 -13.75 14.82
C GLY A 306 14.01 -13.36 13.51
N GLY A 307 13.05 -12.43 13.56
CA GLY A 307 12.43 -11.81 12.39
C GLY A 307 13.20 -10.56 12.00
N GLU A 308 14.22 -10.72 11.18
CA GLU A 308 14.88 -9.58 10.54
C GLU A 308 14.08 -9.20 9.29
N PHE A 309 13.87 -7.90 9.08
CA PHE A 309 13.31 -7.41 7.83
C PHE A 309 14.12 -6.21 7.33
N PRO A 310 14.57 -6.22 6.07
CA PRO A 310 15.25 -5.07 5.51
C PRO A 310 14.22 -3.98 5.20
N PHE A 311 14.58 -2.75 5.56
CA PHE A 311 13.85 -1.57 5.14
C PHE A 311 14.76 -0.46 4.66
N TRP A 312 14.18 0.43 3.88
CA TRP A 312 14.85 1.62 3.38
C TRP A 312 14.13 2.84 3.93
N SER A 313 14.94 3.68 4.57
CA SER A 313 14.54 4.96 5.15
C SER A 313 15.27 6.08 4.41
N SER A 314 14.63 7.24 4.31
CA SER A 314 15.21 8.42 3.67
C SER A 314 14.77 9.68 4.42
N GLN A 315 15.65 10.24 5.23
CA GLN A 315 15.38 11.48 5.95
C GLN A 315 14.97 12.63 5.02
N PRO A 316 15.63 12.86 3.85
CA PRO A 316 15.18 13.86 2.89
C PRO A 316 13.75 13.62 2.40
N TYR A 317 13.35 12.35 2.23
CA TYR A 317 11.99 12.01 1.84
C TYR A 317 10.98 12.38 2.95
N THR A 318 11.28 12.07 4.21
CA THR A 318 10.45 12.51 5.34
C THR A 318 10.25 14.01 5.34
N HIS A 319 11.33 14.79 5.25
CA HIS A 319 11.22 16.25 5.19
C HIS A 319 10.45 16.74 3.97
N SER A 320 10.61 16.10 2.80
CA SER A 320 9.87 16.45 1.59
C SER A 320 8.36 16.23 1.76
N VAL A 321 7.97 15.12 2.39
CA VAL A 321 6.56 14.80 2.69
C VAL A 321 5.97 15.77 3.72
N THR A 322 6.76 16.18 4.73
CA THR A 322 6.36 17.22 5.69
C THR A 322 6.19 18.57 5.02
N LEU A 323 7.12 18.97 4.15
CA LEU A 323 7.03 20.23 3.40
C LEU A 323 5.82 20.23 2.46
N LEU A 324 5.52 19.10 1.81
CA LEU A 324 4.31 18.95 1.00
C LEU A 324 3.05 19.17 1.85
N ALA A 325 2.96 18.56 3.02
CA ALA A 325 1.81 18.70 3.92
C ALA A 325 1.61 20.17 4.32
N LEU A 326 2.68 20.87 4.69
CA LEU A 326 2.64 22.29 5.04
C LEU A 326 2.27 23.17 3.84
N ALA A 327 2.82 22.89 2.66
CA ALA A 327 2.54 23.64 1.44
C ALA A 327 1.08 23.47 0.98
N GLN A 328 0.56 22.24 1.02
CA GLN A 328 -0.83 21.97 0.70
C GLN A 328 -1.78 22.62 1.72
N TYR A 329 -1.47 22.54 3.01
CA TYR A 329 -2.24 23.20 4.06
C TYR A 329 -2.31 24.72 3.84
N ASN A 330 -1.17 25.35 3.54
CA ASN A 330 -1.13 26.79 3.24
C ASN A 330 -1.82 27.17 1.91
N ASN A 331 -2.07 26.20 1.04
CA ASN A 331 -2.80 26.38 -0.22
C ASN A 331 -4.30 26.09 -0.12
N LEU A 332 -4.79 25.52 1.00
CA LEU A 332 -6.21 25.40 1.24
C LEU A 332 -6.85 26.79 1.27
N ASP A 333 -7.97 26.96 0.57
CA ASP A 333 -8.89 28.07 0.78
C ASP A 333 -9.61 27.87 2.13
N ASP A 334 -9.71 28.95 2.91
CA ASP A 334 -10.34 29.00 4.23
C ASP A 334 -11.85 28.62 4.21
#